data_AF-A0A2K5RNQ4-F1
#
_entry.id   AF-A0A2K5RNQ4-F1
#
_cell.length_a   1.000
_cell.length_b   1.000
_cell.length_c   1.000
_cell.angle_alpha   90.00
_cell.angle_beta   90.00
_cell.angle_gamma   90.00
#
_symmetry.space_group_name_H-M   'P 1'
#
loop_
_entity.id
_entity.type
_entity.pdbx_description
1 polymer ?
#
loop_
_entity_poly.entity_id
_entity_poly.type
_entity_poly.pdbx_seq_one_letter_code
_entity_poly.pdbx_strand_id
1 'polypeptide(L)'
;GGQHPGGRGRPRSAQSRAAPRLQVVLGHLGRPSARVGHPTSGTISSASFHPQQFQYSLDNNVLTLEQRKFYEENGYLVIKNLVSDADIQRFRNEFEKICRKEVKPLGLTVMRDVAILKSEYAHGEKMITKVQDFQEDKELFRYCTLPECQMKICECLDPDIKPLHVKLISEAKGGVNKMFHGIQDYEENTARVHLVMEKGDTVFFHPLLIHGSGRNKTQGFRKAISCHFASADCHYISVKGTSQENIEKEVGGLANKLYGIANTVDLKDIWMFRARLVKGERTNL
;
A
#
# COMPACT_ATOMS: atom_id res chain seq x y z
N GLY A 1 -25.60 -32.21 55.47
CA GLY A 1 -24.48 -31.24 55.42
C GLY A 1 -23.53 -31.64 54.32
N GLY A 2 -22.91 -30.76 53.55
CA GLY A 2 -22.95 -29.31 53.53
C GLY A 2 -22.55 -28.82 52.13
N GLN A 3 -23.06 -27.64 51.77
CA GLN A 3 -22.82 -26.91 50.54
C GLN A 3 -21.60 -25.97 50.67
N HIS A 4 -21.14 -25.50 49.49
CA HIS A 4 -20.36 -24.30 49.16
C HIS A 4 -18.82 -24.37 49.09
N PRO A 5 -18.15 -23.51 48.27
CA PRO A 5 -18.38 -23.21 46.84
C PRO A 5 -17.04 -23.23 46.04
N GLY A 6 -16.98 -23.42 44.72
CA GLY A 6 -17.38 -22.45 43.70
C GLY A 6 -16.31 -21.38 43.42
N GLY A 7 -15.11 -21.77 42.99
CA GLY A 7 -14.08 -20.84 42.50
C GLY A 7 -14.25 -20.53 41.00
N ARG A 8 -14.96 -19.44 40.67
CA ARG A 8 -14.98 -18.90 39.30
C ARG A 8 -13.65 -18.19 39.01
N GLY A 9 -12.78 -18.84 38.25
CA GLY A 9 -11.67 -18.17 37.60
C GLY A 9 -12.19 -17.14 36.59
N ARG A 10 -11.93 -15.85 36.82
CA ARG A 10 -12.11 -14.80 35.80
C ARG A 10 -11.25 -15.15 34.58
N PRO A 11 -11.76 -15.06 33.34
CA PRO A 11 -10.89 -15.11 32.18
C PRO A 11 -10.00 -13.87 32.24
N ARG A 12 -8.68 -14.08 32.32
CA ARG A 12 -7.71 -13.01 32.11
C ARG A 12 -7.93 -12.51 30.69
N SER A 13 -8.35 -11.26 30.55
CA SER A 13 -8.38 -10.56 29.28
C SER A 13 -6.99 -10.67 28.65
N ALA A 14 -6.88 -11.40 27.54
CA ALA A 14 -5.71 -11.33 26.69
C ALA A 14 -5.70 -9.92 26.09
N GLN A 15 -5.11 -8.96 26.80
CA GLN A 15 -4.65 -7.72 26.18
C GLN A 15 -3.59 -8.14 25.16
N SER A 16 -4.01 -8.19 23.89
CA SER A 16 -3.10 -8.32 22.77
C SER A 16 -2.12 -7.15 22.85
N ARG A 17 -0.88 -7.43 23.25
CA ARG A 17 0.22 -6.50 23.09
C ARG A 17 0.49 -6.41 21.59
N ALA A 18 -0.23 -5.55 20.90
CA ALA A 18 0.13 -5.13 19.56
C ALA A 18 1.49 -4.42 19.70
N ALA A 19 2.57 -5.13 19.39
CA ALA A 19 3.88 -4.50 19.24
C ALA A 19 3.76 -3.44 18.14
N PRO A 20 4.34 -2.23 18.31
CA PRO A 20 4.21 -1.17 17.31
C PRO A 20 4.87 -1.62 15.99
N ARG A 21 4.05 -2.09 15.05
CA ARG A 21 4.50 -2.84 13.85
C ARG A 21 5.37 -1.99 12.95
N LEU A 22 5.07 -0.69 12.90
CA LEU A 22 5.80 0.28 12.10
C LEU A 22 7.14 0.66 12.74
N GLN A 23 7.21 0.70 14.08
CA GLN A 23 8.46 0.94 14.81
C GLN A 23 9.46 -0.21 14.65
N VAL A 24 9.00 -1.45 14.47
CA VAL A 24 9.89 -2.59 14.19
C VAL A 24 10.67 -2.33 12.90
N VAL A 25 9.99 -1.96 11.82
CA VAL A 25 10.63 -1.70 10.51
C VAL A 25 11.56 -0.49 10.59
N LEU A 26 11.14 0.60 11.22
CA LEU A 26 12.01 1.77 11.41
C LEU A 26 13.23 1.48 12.29
N GLY A 27 13.08 0.64 13.31
CA GLY A 27 14.19 0.18 14.15
C GLY A 27 15.23 -0.63 13.37
N HIS A 28 14.81 -1.33 12.31
CA HIS A 28 15.74 -2.00 11.39
C HIS A 28 16.43 -1.04 10.42
N LEU A 29 15.73 0.01 9.97
CA LEU A 29 16.28 1.03 9.07
C LEU A 29 17.19 2.03 9.79
N GLY A 30 16.98 2.23 11.09
CA GLY A 30 17.66 3.25 11.90
C GLY A 30 18.81 2.76 12.77
N ARG A 31 19.39 1.57 12.53
CA ARG A 31 20.58 1.10 13.26
C ARG A 31 21.87 1.54 12.56
N PRO A 32 22.65 2.49 13.10
CA PRO A 32 24.07 2.58 12.80
C PRO A 32 24.81 1.41 13.48
N SER A 33 25.89 0.94 12.86
CA SER A 33 26.83 0.00 13.49
C SER A 33 27.25 0.49 14.89
N ALA A 34 27.26 -0.46 15.82
CA ALA A 34 27.50 -0.34 17.25
C ALA A 34 28.43 0.80 17.71
N ARG A 35 27.98 1.56 18.73
CA ARG A 35 28.88 2.17 19.73
C ARG A 35 28.30 2.11 21.15
N VAL A 36 29.25 1.95 22.06
CA VAL A 36 29.23 1.60 23.49
C VAL A 36 28.45 2.57 24.37
N GLY A 37 27.78 2.05 25.39
CA GLY A 37 26.97 2.82 26.33
C GLY A 37 27.73 3.45 27.49
N HIS A 38 27.15 4.52 28.04
CA HIS A 38 27.37 4.97 29.41
C HIS A 38 26.04 5.45 30.04
N PRO A 39 25.87 5.30 31.36
CA PRO A 39 24.61 5.59 32.05
C PRO A 39 24.56 7.06 32.49
N THR A 40 23.38 7.67 32.49
CA THR A 40 23.16 8.87 33.31
C THR A 40 21.73 8.89 33.83
N SER A 41 21.66 8.90 35.16
CA SER A 41 20.47 9.08 35.99
C SER A 41 19.84 10.45 35.73
N GLY A 42 18.52 10.52 35.61
CA GLY A 42 17.76 11.75 35.42
C GLY A 42 16.34 11.62 35.98
N THR A 43 16.01 12.53 36.87
CA THR A 43 14.82 12.62 37.73
C THR A 43 13.48 12.55 36.98
N ILE A 44 12.51 11.83 37.56
CA ILE A 44 11.12 11.75 37.09
C ILE A 44 10.43 13.10 37.36
N SER A 45 10.27 13.91 36.33
CA SER A 45 9.38 15.08 36.37
C SER A 45 7.94 14.68 36.06
N SER A 46 7.03 15.18 36.91
CA SER A 46 5.58 15.01 36.85
C SER A 46 5.01 15.26 35.45
N ALA A 47 4.18 14.32 34.99
CA ALA A 47 3.56 14.27 33.68
C ALA A 47 2.79 15.56 33.32
N SER A 48 3.37 16.36 32.44
CA SER A 48 2.62 17.24 31.54
C SER A 48 1.85 16.34 30.57
N PHE A 49 0.53 16.49 30.50
CA PHE A 49 -0.29 15.92 29.42
C PHE A 49 0.12 16.60 28.11
N HIS A 50 1.15 16.07 27.45
CA HIS A 50 1.39 16.38 26.06
C HIS A 50 0.30 15.69 25.23
N PRO A 51 -0.40 16.37 24.31
CA PRO A 51 -1.22 15.68 23.33
C PRO A 51 -0.31 14.67 22.62
N GLN A 52 -0.76 13.42 22.50
CA GLN A 52 0.00 12.37 21.81
C GLN A 52 0.35 12.87 20.42
N GLN A 53 1.60 13.23 20.21
CA GLN A 53 2.08 13.68 18.91
C GLN A 53 2.10 12.47 17.99
N PHE A 54 1.15 12.43 17.07
CA PHE A 54 1.02 11.41 16.06
C PHE A 54 2.05 11.65 14.95
N GLN A 55 2.72 10.58 14.49
CA GLN A 55 3.82 10.67 13.53
C GLN A 55 3.38 10.37 12.09
N TYR A 56 2.41 9.48 11.93
CA TYR A 56 1.97 8.96 10.62
C TYR A 56 0.57 9.45 10.22
N SER A 57 -0.05 10.31 11.02
CA SER A 57 -1.37 10.89 10.75
C SER A 57 -1.45 12.34 11.25
N LEU A 58 -2.05 13.21 10.42
CA LEU A 58 -2.23 14.64 10.75
C LEU A 58 -3.51 14.85 11.56
N ASP A 59 -3.56 15.95 12.32
CA ASP A 59 -4.75 16.35 13.08
C ASP A 59 -5.89 16.74 12.14
N ASN A 60 -7.07 16.11 12.31
CA ASN A 60 -8.21 16.31 11.42
C ASN A 60 -9.56 15.93 12.05
N ASN A 61 -10.65 16.32 11.38
CA ASN A 61 -12.04 16.07 11.80
C ASN A 61 -12.69 14.86 11.08
N VAL A 62 -11.90 14.09 10.34
CA VAL A 62 -12.38 13.08 9.38
C VAL A 62 -12.17 11.66 9.91
N LEU A 63 -11.06 11.43 10.60
CA LEU A 63 -10.73 10.21 11.32
C LEU A 63 -10.98 10.43 12.80
N THR A 64 -11.62 9.45 13.44
CA THR A 64 -11.74 9.45 14.91
C THR A 64 -10.37 9.30 15.55
N LEU A 65 -10.24 9.78 16.80
CA LEU A 65 -9.02 9.62 17.59
C LEU A 65 -8.61 8.14 17.69
N GLU A 66 -9.57 7.23 17.81
CA GLU A 66 -9.32 5.79 17.88
C GLU A 66 -8.74 5.23 16.57
N GLN A 67 -9.26 5.68 15.42
CA GLN A 67 -8.73 5.28 14.11
C GLN A 67 -7.29 5.77 13.91
N ARG A 68 -6.98 6.98 14.36
CA ARG A 68 -5.62 7.52 14.29
C ARG A 68 -4.67 6.75 15.19
N LYS A 69 -5.02 6.52 16.45
CA LYS A 69 -4.25 5.66 17.38
C LYS A 69 -4.00 4.28 16.78
N PHE A 70 -5.03 3.67 16.20
CA PHE A 70 -4.91 2.38 15.55
C PHE A 70 -3.90 2.41 14.38
N TYR A 71 -3.99 3.42 13.51
CA TYR A 71 -3.08 3.55 12.37
C TYR A 71 -1.63 3.75 12.82
N GLU A 72 -1.40 4.54 13.87
CA GLU A 72 -0.07 4.78 14.43
C GLU A 72 0.57 3.51 15.01
N GLU A 73 -0.23 2.70 15.70
CA GLU A 73 0.23 1.44 16.29
C GLU A 73 0.44 0.34 15.25
N ASN A 74 -0.42 0.29 14.22
CA ASN A 74 -0.51 -0.87 13.32
C ASN A 74 0.03 -0.61 11.91
N GLY A 75 0.16 0.65 11.49
CA GLY A 75 0.57 1.07 10.16
C GLY A 75 -0.48 0.87 9.06
N TYR A 76 -1.72 0.51 9.40
CA TYR A 76 -2.83 0.41 8.46
C TYR A 76 -4.17 0.78 9.11
N LEU A 77 -5.17 1.07 8.27
CA LEU A 77 -6.55 1.35 8.65
C LEU A 77 -7.50 0.87 7.57
N VAL A 78 -8.56 0.14 7.95
CA VAL A 78 -9.63 -0.28 7.03
C VAL A 78 -10.83 0.63 7.22
N ILE A 79 -11.31 1.22 6.14
CA ILE A 79 -12.56 1.97 6.10
C ILE A 79 -13.58 1.15 5.31
N LYS A 80 -14.69 0.84 5.97
CA LYS A 80 -15.76 0.03 5.39
C LYS A 80 -16.59 0.82 4.39
N ASN A 81 -16.98 0.20 3.29
CA ASN A 81 -17.87 0.78 2.27
C ASN A 81 -17.47 2.20 1.82
N LEU A 82 -16.17 2.47 1.66
CA LEU A 82 -15.67 3.78 1.26
C LEU A 82 -15.97 4.07 -0.21
N VAL A 83 -15.88 3.06 -1.08
CA VAL A 83 -16.13 3.20 -2.52
C VAL A 83 -17.49 2.60 -2.85
N SER A 84 -18.30 3.36 -3.59
CA SER A 84 -19.66 2.95 -3.93
C SER A 84 -19.69 1.72 -4.85
N ASP A 85 -20.75 0.94 -4.74
CA ASP A 85 -21.00 -0.19 -5.61
C ASP A 85 -21.06 0.19 -7.11
N ALA A 86 -21.57 1.39 -7.39
CA ALA A 86 -21.65 1.95 -8.72
C ALA A 86 -20.25 2.26 -9.29
N ASP A 87 -19.37 2.91 -8.51
CA ASP A 87 -18.01 3.20 -8.93
C ASP A 87 -17.18 1.93 -9.12
N ILE A 88 -17.33 0.95 -8.22
CA ILE A 88 -16.68 -0.35 -8.38
C ILE A 88 -17.10 -1.03 -9.69
N GLN A 89 -18.39 -0.96 -10.03
CA GLN A 89 -18.87 -1.54 -11.28
C GLN A 89 -18.30 -0.81 -12.50
N ARG A 90 -18.16 0.53 -12.45
CA ARG A 90 -17.50 1.30 -13.50
C ARG A 90 -16.05 0.89 -13.71
N PHE A 91 -15.27 0.78 -12.64
CA PHE A 91 -13.87 0.34 -12.72
C PHE A 91 -13.75 -1.07 -13.29
N ARG A 92 -14.67 -1.98 -12.91
CA ARG A 92 -14.72 -3.34 -13.48
C ARG A 92 -15.03 -3.33 -14.96
N ASN A 93 -16.05 -2.57 -15.37
CA ASN A 93 -16.43 -2.46 -16.78
C ASN A 93 -15.27 -1.93 -17.63
N GLU A 94 -14.57 -0.89 -17.15
CA GLU A 94 -13.44 -0.34 -17.89
C GLU A 94 -12.26 -1.31 -17.97
N PHE A 95 -11.97 -2.02 -16.87
CA PHE A 95 -10.98 -3.10 -16.88
C PHE A 95 -11.31 -4.20 -17.89
N GLU A 96 -12.58 -4.59 -18.00
CA GLU A 96 -13.03 -5.57 -18.99
C GLU A 96 -12.85 -5.08 -20.44
N LYS A 97 -13.14 -3.81 -20.73
CA LYS A 97 -12.87 -3.19 -22.04
C LYS A 97 -11.38 -3.19 -22.38
N ILE A 98 -10.51 -2.86 -21.42
CA ILE A 98 -9.05 -2.94 -21.56
C ILE A 98 -8.64 -4.39 -21.86
N CYS A 99 -9.22 -5.36 -21.16
CA CYS A 99 -8.92 -6.77 -21.38
C CYS A 99 -9.30 -7.24 -22.79
N ARG A 100 -10.42 -6.73 -23.33
CA ARG A 100 -10.88 -6.97 -24.70
C ARG A 100 -10.16 -6.12 -25.75
N LYS A 101 -9.26 -5.22 -25.33
CA LYS A 101 -8.54 -4.25 -26.17
C LYS A 101 -9.47 -3.25 -26.89
N GLU A 102 -10.67 -3.03 -26.37
CA GLU A 102 -11.62 -2.03 -26.84
C GLU A 102 -11.17 -0.62 -26.43
N VAL A 103 -10.49 -0.51 -25.29
CA VAL A 103 -9.86 0.72 -24.79
C VAL A 103 -8.35 0.48 -24.63
N LYS A 104 -7.54 1.45 -25.07
CA LYS A 104 -6.07 1.40 -25.02
C LYS A 104 -5.51 2.75 -24.57
N PRO A 105 -5.55 3.04 -23.26
CA PRO A 105 -5.04 4.29 -22.71
C PRO A 105 -3.54 4.43 -22.99
N LEU A 106 -3.10 5.67 -23.21
CA LEU A 106 -1.69 5.97 -23.46
C LEU A 106 -0.85 5.64 -22.22
N GLY A 107 0.30 4.98 -22.41
CA GLY A 107 1.23 4.65 -21.34
C GLY A 107 0.80 3.50 -20.43
N LEU A 108 -0.39 2.92 -20.65
CA LEU A 108 -0.90 1.79 -19.86
C LEU A 108 -0.01 0.55 -20.03
N THR A 109 0.45 -0.01 -18.91
CA THR A 109 1.21 -1.26 -18.89
C THR A 109 0.30 -2.43 -18.53
N VAL A 110 0.17 -3.41 -19.43
CA VAL A 110 -0.60 -4.65 -19.20
C VAL A 110 0.34 -5.82 -18.96
N MET A 111 0.31 -6.39 -17.75
CA MET A 111 1.04 -7.60 -17.40
C MET A 111 0.18 -8.84 -17.66
N ARG A 112 0.77 -9.81 -18.35
CA ARG A 112 0.17 -11.11 -18.63
C ARG A 112 1.03 -12.20 -18.03
N ASP A 113 0.41 -13.19 -17.41
CA ASP A 113 1.14 -14.34 -16.88
C ASP A 113 1.46 -15.31 -18.01
N VAL A 114 2.75 -15.60 -18.16
CA VAL A 114 3.30 -16.47 -19.21
C VAL A 114 2.95 -17.95 -18.96
N ALA A 115 2.67 -18.33 -17.71
CA ALA A 115 2.17 -19.67 -17.41
C ALA A 115 0.77 -19.90 -18.01
N ILE A 116 -0.05 -18.84 -18.08
CA ILE A 116 -1.39 -18.89 -18.67
C ILE A 116 -1.32 -18.86 -20.22
N LEU A 117 -0.26 -18.25 -20.80
CA LEU A 117 -0.01 -18.23 -22.26
C LEU A 117 0.13 -19.61 -22.90
N LYS A 118 0.50 -20.64 -22.13
CA LYS A 118 0.69 -22.00 -22.63
C LYS A 118 -0.59 -22.84 -22.66
N SER A 119 -1.71 -22.31 -22.19
CA SER A 119 -3.00 -23.01 -22.25
C SER A 119 -3.82 -22.51 -23.44
N GLU A 120 -4.30 -23.42 -24.29
CA GLU A 120 -5.14 -23.12 -25.47
C GLU A 120 -6.49 -22.46 -25.13
N TYR A 121 -6.80 -22.29 -23.84
CA TYR A 121 -8.10 -21.86 -23.32
C TYR A 121 -8.14 -20.43 -22.78
N ALA A 122 -7.03 -19.69 -22.82
CA ALA A 122 -6.97 -18.41 -22.15
C ALA A 122 -7.16 -17.22 -23.11
N HIS A 123 -8.43 -16.95 -23.42
CA HIS A 123 -8.86 -15.75 -24.14
C HIS A 123 -9.38 -14.68 -23.15
N GLY A 124 -9.15 -13.41 -23.45
CA GLY A 124 -9.74 -12.27 -22.72
C GLY A 124 -9.12 -11.97 -21.35
N GLU A 125 -9.99 -11.64 -20.38
CA GLU A 125 -9.63 -11.17 -19.03
C GLU A 125 -8.71 -12.14 -18.26
N LYS A 126 -8.86 -13.44 -18.49
CA LYS A 126 -8.15 -14.51 -17.78
C LYS A 126 -6.63 -14.49 -17.99
N MET A 127 -6.16 -13.72 -18.97
CA MET A 127 -4.74 -13.56 -19.31
C MET A 127 -4.06 -12.40 -18.59
N ILE A 128 -4.82 -11.45 -18.07
CA ILE A 128 -4.29 -10.19 -17.55
C ILE A 128 -4.27 -10.26 -16.03
N THR A 129 -3.06 -10.27 -15.46
CA THR A 129 -2.87 -10.35 -14.01
C THR A 129 -2.66 -8.99 -13.36
N LYS A 130 -2.22 -7.99 -14.14
CA LYS A 130 -2.05 -6.63 -13.64
C LYS A 130 -2.17 -5.61 -14.76
N VAL A 131 -2.78 -4.48 -14.43
CA VAL A 131 -2.73 -3.25 -15.23
C VAL A 131 -2.10 -2.17 -14.36
N GLN A 132 -1.14 -1.43 -14.91
CA GLN A 132 -0.45 -0.33 -14.24
C GLN A 132 -0.44 0.88 -15.17
N ASP A 133 -0.20 2.06 -14.60
CA ASP A 133 -0.08 3.31 -15.36
C ASP A 133 -1.36 3.75 -16.07
N PHE A 134 -2.49 3.59 -15.38
CA PHE A 134 -3.80 3.98 -15.88
C PHE A 134 -4.13 5.47 -15.65
N GLN A 135 -3.15 6.33 -15.36
CA GLN A 135 -3.41 7.75 -15.12
C GLN A 135 -4.01 8.50 -16.32
N GLU A 136 -3.85 7.97 -17.54
CA GLU A 136 -4.47 8.51 -18.76
C GLU A 136 -5.82 7.85 -19.11
N ASP A 137 -6.28 6.89 -18.29
CA ASP A 137 -7.61 6.31 -18.40
C ASP A 137 -8.58 7.08 -17.50
N LYS A 138 -9.55 7.79 -18.10
CA LYS A 138 -10.47 8.65 -17.33
C LYS A 138 -11.30 7.88 -16.31
N GLU A 139 -11.75 6.68 -16.64
CA GLU A 139 -12.63 5.93 -15.74
C GLU A 139 -11.85 5.26 -14.61
N LEU A 140 -10.68 4.68 -14.88
CA LEU A 140 -9.84 4.11 -13.82
C LEU A 140 -9.18 5.19 -12.96
N PHE A 141 -8.73 6.30 -13.55
CA PHE A 141 -8.09 7.38 -12.81
C PHE A 141 -9.05 8.14 -11.89
N ARG A 142 -10.37 8.08 -12.14
CA ARG A 142 -11.39 8.56 -11.18
C ARG A 142 -11.18 7.99 -9.77
N TYR A 143 -10.67 6.76 -9.62
CA TYR A 143 -10.36 6.21 -8.30
C TYR A 143 -9.43 7.13 -7.49
N CYS A 144 -8.47 7.77 -8.14
CA CYS A 144 -7.55 8.72 -7.52
C CYS A 144 -8.21 10.05 -7.15
N THR A 145 -9.32 10.40 -7.81
CA THR A 145 -10.02 11.68 -7.64
C THR A 145 -11.36 11.57 -6.93
N LEU A 146 -11.75 10.37 -6.48
CA LEU A 146 -12.95 10.18 -5.65
C LEU A 146 -12.84 11.03 -4.38
N PRO A 147 -13.82 11.90 -4.08
CA PRO A 147 -13.80 12.75 -2.89
C PRO A 147 -13.62 11.95 -1.60
N GLU A 148 -14.24 10.77 -1.49
CA GLU A 148 -14.18 9.91 -0.31
C GLU A 148 -12.76 9.36 -0.09
N CYS A 149 -12.07 9.00 -1.18
CA CYS A 149 -10.67 8.59 -1.15
C CYS A 149 -9.78 9.78 -0.80
N GLN A 150 -9.90 10.89 -1.53
CA GLN A 150 -9.08 12.09 -1.31
C GLN A 150 -9.21 12.59 0.13
N MET A 151 -10.43 12.68 0.67
CA MET A 151 -10.70 13.10 2.04
C MET A 151 -10.06 12.20 3.09
N LYS A 152 -9.79 10.93 2.81
CA LYS A 152 -9.06 10.06 3.75
C LYS A 152 -7.54 10.14 3.56
N ILE A 153 -7.07 10.39 2.33
CA ILE A 153 -5.64 10.44 2.01
C ILE A 153 -5.01 11.77 2.45
N CYS A 154 -5.70 12.91 2.23
CA CYS A 154 -5.23 14.26 2.64
C CYS A 154 -4.86 14.32 4.11
N GLU A 155 -5.59 13.57 4.91
CA GLU A 155 -5.49 13.60 6.36
C GLU A 155 -4.39 12.66 6.90
N CYS A 156 -3.94 11.72 6.07
CA CYS A 156 -2.82 10.84 6.39
C CYS A 156 -1.47 11.38 5.89
N LEU A 157 -1.45 12.17 4.81
CA LEU A 157 -0.22 12.45 4.06
C LEU A 157 0.13 13.92 3.84
N ASP A 158 -0.83 14.87 3.94
CA ASP A 158 -0.77 16.33 3.67
C ASP A 158 -1.91 16.78 2.70
N PRO A 159 -2.43 18.04 2.74
CA PRO A 159 -3.41 18.53 1.77
C PRO A 159 -3.01 18.46 0.28
N ASP A 160 -1.72 18.58 -0.04
CA ASP A 160 -1.22 18.57 -1.42
C ASP A 160 -0.77 17.16 -1.81
N ILE A 161 -1.54 16.46 -2.65
CA ILE A 161 -1.31 15.03 -2.91
C ILE A 161 -1.19 14.69 -4.39
N LYS A 162 -0.29 13.73 -4.64
CA LYS A 162 -0.08 13.09 -5.94
C LYS A 162 -0.19 11.57 -5.86
N PRO A 163 -0.85 10.91 -6.83
CA PRO A 163 -0.66 9.49 -7.06
C PRO A 163 0.70 9.30 -7.74
N LEU A 164 1.58 8.53 -7.09
CA LEU A 164 2.88 8.15 -7.65
C LEU A 164 2.76 6.89 -8.50
N HIS A 165 1.99 5.92 -8.02
CA HIS A 165 1.86 4.62 -8.68
C HIS A 165 0.43 4.11 -8.57
N VAL A 166 -0.20 3.86 -9.72
CA VAL A 166 -1.52 3.24 -9.84
C VAL A 166 -1.42 1.78 -10.34
N LYS A 167 -2.17 0.86 -9.72
CA LYS A 167 -2.21 -0.58 -10.08
C LYS A 167 -3.63 -1.13 -9.94
N LEU A 168 -4.05 -1.94 -10.90
CA LEU A 168 -5.18 -2.85 -10.76
C LEU A 168 -4.64 -4.28 -10.87
N ILE A 169 -4.93 -5.10 -9.87
CA ILE A 169 -4.39 -6.46 -9.74
C ILE A 169 -5.55 -7.46 -9.89
N SER A 170 -5.33 -8.47 -10.73
CA SER A 170 -6.19 -9.63 -10.90
C SER A 170 -5.36 -10.89 -10.63
N GLU A 171 -5.63 -11.60 -9.54
CA GLU A 171 -4.80 -12.74 -9.13
C GLU A 171 -5.42 -14.09 -9.52
N ALA A 172 -4.68 -14.87 -10.32
CA ALA A 172 -4.98 -16.26 -10.70
C ALA A 172 -4.29 -17.27 -9.78
N LYS A 173 -4.68 -18.55 -9.86
CA LYS A 173 -4.03 -19.62 -9.10
C LYS A 173 -2.55 -19.77 -9.48
N GLY A 174 -1.64 -19.51 -8.55
CA GLY A 174 -0.25 -19.98 -8.60
C GLY A 174 0.78 -19.09 -9.31
N GLY A 175 0.45 -17.84 -9.66
CA GLY A 175 1.40 -16.94 -10.33
C GLY A 175 2.33 -16.19 -9.36
N VAL A 176 3.65 -16.31 -9.56
CA VAL A 176 4.63 -15.39 -8.96
C VAL A 176 4.84 -14.24 -9.95
N ASN A 177 4.33 -13.06 -9.63
CA ASN A 177 4.37 -11.90 -10.51
C ASN A 177 5.72 -11.16 -10.39
N LYS A 178 6.21 -10.58 -11.49
CA LYS A 178 7.35 -9.64 -11.47
C LYS A 178 7.03 -8.40 -10.62
N MET A 179 8.06 -7.78 -10.04
CA MET A 179 7.99 -6.64 -9.10
C MET A 179 7.34 -6.98 -7.74
N PHE A 180 7.41 -8.24 -7.31
CA PHE A 180 7.10 -8.65 -5.94
C PHE A 180 8.41 -9.00 -5.25
N HIS A 181 8.67 -8.37 -4.12
CA HIS A 181 9.88 -8.59 -3.32
C HIS A 181 9.52 -9.45 -2.10
N GLY A 182 10.39 -10.40 -1.77
CA GLY A 182 10.29 -11.21 -0.56
C GLY A 182 11.23 -10.68 0.53
N ILE A 183 10.94 -11.03 1.78
CA ILE A 183 11.84 -10.79 2.90
C ILE A 183 12.76 -12.01 3.02
N GLN A 184 14.06 -11.79 2.98
CA GLN A 184 15.06 -12.80 3.29
C GLN A 184 15.13 -12.99 4.81
N ASP A 185 15.32 -14.22 5.25
CA ASP A 185 15.47 -14.58 6.67
C ASP A 185 14.34 -14.06 7.56
N TYR A 186 13.11 -14.10 7.05
CA TYR A 186 11.92 -13.69 7.79
C TYR A 186 11.70 -14.62 8.99
N GLU A 187 11.93 -14.11 10.19
CA GLU A 187 11.51 -14.77 11.41
C GLU A 187 9.98 -14.66 11.57
N GLU A 188 9.30 -15.80 11.65
CA GLU A 188 7.84 -15.89 11.78
C GLU A 188 7.34 -15.54 13.21
N ASN A 189 8.03 -14.62 13.86
CA ASN A 189 7.81 -14.21 15.26
C ASN A 189 6.74 -13.11 15.40
N THR A 190 6.08 -12.71 14.30
CA THR A 190 4.98 -11.73 14.30
C THR A 190 3.69 -12.36 13.79
N ALA A 191 2.62 -12.28 14.60
CA ALA A 191 1.30 -12.74 14.18
C ALA A 191 0.79 -11.88 13.02
N ARG A 192 0.65 -12.50 11.84
CA ARG A 192 0.06 -11.87 10.66
C ARG A 192 -1.42 -11.55 10.91
N VAL A 193 -1.90 -10.45 10.33
CA VAL A 193 -3.33 -10.13 10.30
C VAL A 193 -3.83 -10.28 8.86
N HIS A 194 -4.87 -11.08 8.69
CA HIS A 194 -5.56 -11.23 7.41
C HIS A 194 -6.69 -10.22 7.31
N LEU A 195 -6.59 -9.30 6.35
CA LEU A 195 -7.62 -8.29 6.10
C LEU A 195 -8.70 -8.88 5.18
N VAL A 196 -9.75 -9.42 5.80
CA VAL A 196 -10.97 -9.81 5.07
C VAL A 196 -11.80 -8.54 4.83
N MET A 197 -12.04 -8.26 3.56
CA MET A 197 -12.66 -7.02 3.08
C MET A 197 -13.84 -7.35 2.18
N GLU A 198 -14.93 -6.63 2.36
CA GLU A 198 -16.10 -6.67 1.50
C GLU A 198 -15.93 -5.73 0.30
N LYS A 199 -16.81 -5.87 -0.70
CA LYS A 199 -16.85 -4.95 -1.83
C LYS A 199 -17.03 -3.51 -1.33
N GLY A 200 -16.13 -2.62 -1.74
CA GLY A 200 -16.15 -1.20 -1.38
C GLY A 200 -15.37 -0.83 -0.11
N ASP A 201 -14.90 -1.82 0.64
CA ASP A 201 -13.92 -1.56 1.70
C ASP A 201 -12.59 -1.07 1.10
N THR A 202 -11.93 -0.17 1.81
CA THR A 202 -10.61 0.36 1.43
C THR A 202 -9.65 0.22 2.60
N VAL A 203 -8.43 -0.25 2.32
CA VAL A 203 -7.34 -0.27 3.28
C VAL A 203 -6.33 0.81 2.93
N PHE A 204 -5.99 1.64 3.92
CA PHE A 204 -4.86 2.56 3.91
C PHE A 204 -3.72 1.92 4.68
N PHE A 205 -2.50 1.96 4.17
CA PHE A 205 -1.34 1.46 4.90
C PHE A 205 -0.07 2.23 4.55
N HIS A 206 0.83 2.31 5.53
CA HIS A 206 2.09 3.01 5.40
C HIS A 206 3.03 2.28 4.43
N PRO A 207 3.83 2.97 3.59
CA PRO A 207 4.74 2.33 2.62
C PRO A 207 5.75 1.33 3.22
N LEU A 208 6.10 1.51 4.49
CA LEU A 208 7.00 0.61 5.23
C LEU A 208 6.29 -0.59 5.88
N LEU A 209 4.96 -0.69 5.81
CA LEU A 209 4.24 -1.84 6.34
C LEU A 209 4.54 -3.08 5.49
N ILE A 210 5.11 -4.10 6.11
CA ILE A 210 5.31 -5.41 5.49
C ILE A 210 3.94 -6.03 5.23
N HIS A 211 3.63 -6.27 3.95
CA HIS A 211 2.37 -6.85 3.53
C HIS A 211 2.55 -7.72 2.28
N GLY A 212 1.56 -8.58 2.03
CA GLY A 212 1.56 -9.47 0.88
C GLY A 212 0.19 -10.07 0.65
N SER A 213 -0.01 -10.65 -0.55
CA SER A 213 -1.23 -11.37 -0.87
C SER A 213 -1.12 -12.84 -0.47
N GLY A 214 -2.12 -13.34 0.26
CA GLY A 214 -2.27 -14.77 0.48
C GLY A 214 -2.68 -15.50 -0.81
N ARG A 215 -2.36 -16.79 -0.89
CA ARG A 215 -2.63 -17.64 -2.08
C ARG A 215 -4.14 -17.67 -2.40
N ASN A 216 -4.51 -17.30 -3.63
CA ASN A 216 -5.87 -17.53 -4.13
C ASN A 216 -6.10 -19.03 -4.37
N LYS A 217 -6.98 -19.65 -3.58
CA LYS A 217 -7.34 -21.08 -3.68
C LYS A 217 -8.64 -21.33 -4.48
N THR A 218 -9.37 -20.27 -4.82
CA THR A 218 -10.65 -20.35 -5.56
C THR A 218 -10.42 -20.42 -7.06
N GLN A 219 -11.44 -20.79 -7.84
CA GLN A 219 -11.38 -20.76 -9.32
C GLN A 219 -11.61 -19.35 -9.91
N GLY A 220 -12.07 -18.40 -9.09
CA GLY A 220 -12.33 -17.03 -9.51
C GLY A 220 -11.07 -16.16 -9.44
N PHE A 221 -11.08 -15.06 -10.20
CA PHE A 221 -10.06 -14.02 -10.11
C PHE A 221 -10.40 -13.04 -8.99
N ARG A 222 -9.42 -12.78 -8.12
CA ARG A 222 -9.54 -11.73 -7.11
C ARG A 222 -9.06 -10.41 -7.70
N LYS A 223 -9.95 -9.40 -7.75
CA LYS A 223 -9.64 -8.06 -8.26
C LYS A 223 -9.48 -7.05 -7.13
N ALA A 224 -8.49 -6.17 -7.25
CA ALA A 224 -8.32 -5.00 -6.41
C ALA A 224 -7.78 -3.83 -7.26
N ILE A 225 -8.21 -2.61 -6.96
CA ILE A 225 -7.64 -1.36 -7.49
C ILE A 225 -6.89 -0.66 -6.37
N SER A 226 -5.71 -0.11 -6.66
CA SER A 226 -4.89 0.59 -5.68
C SER A 226 -4.11 1.75 -6.28
N CYS A 227 -3.76 2.69 -5.42
CA CYS A 227 -2.97 3.86 -5.72
C CYS A 227 -2.06 4.18 -4.53
N HIS A 228 -0.82 4.57 -4.81
CA HIS A 228 0.11 5.08 -3.82
C HIS A 228 0.13 6.60 -3.95
N PHE A 229 -0.08 7.27 -2.82
CA PHE A 229 -0.09 8.73 -2.76
C PHE A 229 1.15 9.24 -2.02
N ALA A 230 1.57 10.45 -2.36
CA ALA A 230 2.61 11.18 -1.64
C ALA A 230 2.27 12.67 -1.60
N SER A 231 2.74 13.34 -0.54
CA SER A 231 2.70 14.81 -0.46
C SER A 231 3.47 15.40 -1.65
N ALA A 232 2.97 16.50 -2.21
CA ALA A 232 3.68 17.24 -3.26
C ALA A 232 5.04 17.77 -2.78
N ASP A 233 5.23 17.95 -1.48
CA ASP A 233 6.47 18.45 -0.86
C ASP A 233 7.56 17.38 -0.74
N CYS A 234 7.23 16.11 -0.99
CA CYS A 234 8.21 15.04 -1.03
C CYS A 234 9.30 15.32 -2.09
N HIS A 235 10.42 14.62 -2.02
CA HIS A 235 11.53 14.77 -2.97
C HIS A 235 12.00 13.41 -3.48
N TYR A 236 12.59 13.41 -4.68
CA TYR A 236 13.26 12.23 -5.22
C TYR A 236 14.65 12.07 -4.60
N ILE A 237 14.98 10.85 -4.20
CA ILE A 237 16.33 10.48 -3.73
C ILE A 237 17.04 9.63 -4.78
N SER A 238 18.37 9.73 -4.83
CA SER A 238 19.20 8.78 -5.58
C SER A 238 19.17 7.42 -4.89
N VAL A 239 18.96 6.34 -5.66
CA VAL A 239 18.97 4.97 -5.14
C VAL A 239 20.31 4.26 -5.36
N LYS A 240 21.26 4.89 -6.05
CA LYS A 240 22.60 4.34 -6.31
C LYS A 240 23.34 4.08 -5.01
N GLY A 241 23.93 2.89 -4.88
CA GLY A 241 24.61 2.48 -3.65
C GLY A 241 23.68 2.20 -2.45
N THR A 242 22.36 2.17 -2.65
CA THR A 242 21.38 1.79 -1.62
C THR A 242 20.83 0.38 -1.86
N SER A 243 20.07 -0.17 -0.91
CA SER A 243 19.32 -1.41 -1.11
C SER A 243 18.27 -1.34 -2.23
N GLN A 244 17.92 -0.13 -2.69
CA GLN A 244 16.93 0.11 -3.75
C GLN A 244 17.55 0.23 -5.15
N GLU A 245 18.87 0.13 -5.32
CA GLU A 245 19.54 0.32 -6.62
C GLU A 245 18.97 -0.59 -7.73
N ASN A 246 18.56 -1.82 -7.38
CA ASN A 246 17.99 -2.75 -8.34
C ASN A 246 16.67 -2.26 -8.96
N ILE A 247 15.91 -1.41 -8.26
CA ILE A 247 14.66 -0.83 -8.78
C ILE A 247 14.96 0.08 -9.97
N GLU A 248 16.03 0.88 -9.92
CA GLU A 248 16.43 1.75 -11.03
C GLU A 248 16.74 0.92 -12.29
N LYS A 249 17.46 -0.19 -12.13
CA LYS A 249 17.78 -1.11 -13.23
C LYS A 249 16.53 -1.78 -13.80
N GLU A 250 15.62 -2.24 -12.94
CA GLU A 250 14.35 -2.87 -13.36
C GLU A 250 13.45 -1.90 -14.11
N VAL A 251 13.26 -0.69 -13.57
CA VAL A 251 12.41 0.35 -14.17
C VAL A 251 13.01 0.87 -15.47
N GLY A 252 14.33 1.12 -15.51
CA GLY A 252 15.03 1.50 -16.74
C GLY A 252 14.93 0.43 -17.82
N GLY A 253 15.07 -0.85 -17.45
CA GLY A 253 14.87 -1.97 -18.38
C GLY A 253 13.45 -2.05 -18.96
N LEU A 254 12.43 -1.78 -18.13
CA LEU A 254 11.04 -1.74 -18.59
C LEU A 254 10.78 -0.52 -19.50
N ALA A 255 11.29 0.65 -19.14
CA ALA A 255 11.15 1.87 -19.94
C ALA A 255 11.81 1.71 -21.32
N ASN A 256 13.01 1.12 -21.37
CA ASN A 256 13.66 0.80 -22.64
C ASN A 256 12.83 -0.19 -23.47
N LYS A 257 12.30 -1.25 -22.85
CA LYS A 257 11.48 -2.24 -23.56
C LYS A 257 10.21 -1.64 -24.17
N LEU A 258 9.57 -0.71 -23.47
CA LEU A 258 8.29 -0.13 -23.90
C LEU A 258 8.47 1.05 -24.86
N TYR A 259 9.52 1.85 -24.68
CA TYR A 259 9.66 3.15 -25.35
C TYR A 259 10.99 3.33 -26.10
N GLY A 260 11.94 2.40 -25.98
CA GLY A 260 13.24 2.47 -26.66
C GLY A 260 14.21 3.52 -26.07
N ILE A 261 13.97 3.98 -24.84
CA ILE A 261 14.69 5.10 -24.20
C ILE A 261 15.80 4.65 -23.24
N ALA A 262 16.58 3.62 -23.60
CA ALA A 262 17.71 3.17 -22.78
C ALA A 262 18.68 4.32 -22.47
N ASN A 263 19.00 4.49 -21.19
CA ASN A 263 20.03 5.41 -20.69
C ASN A 263 19.80 6.90 -21.04
N THR A 264 18.61 7.29 -21.48
CA THR A 264 18.26 8.70 -21.78
C THR A 264 17.36 9.33 -20.74
N VAL A 265 16.84 8.56 -19.79
CA VAL A 265 15.95 9.02 -18.72
C VAL A 265 16.37 8.41 -17.39
N ASP A 266 16.44 9.25 -16.35
CA ASP A 266 16.73 8.78 -15.01
C ASP A 266 15.45 8.30 -14.32
N LEU A 267 15.58 7.54 -13.23
CA LEU A 267 14.44 7.05 -12.45
C LEU A 267 13.53 8.20 -12.00
N LYS A 268 14.13 9.35 -11.63
CA LYS A 268 13.43 10.58 -11.29
C LYS A 268 12.48 11.03 -12.40
N ASP A 269 12.97 11.11 -13.64
CA ASP A 269 12.19 11.60 -14.77
C ASP A 269 10.98 10.69 -15.02
N ILE A 270 11.18 9.38 -14.97
CA ILE A 270 10.11 8.39 -15.15
C ILE A 270 8.98 8.61 -14.12
N TRP A 271 9.33 8.83 -12.85
CA TRP A 271 8.31 9.11 -11.83
C TRP A 271 7.68 10.49 -11.98
N MET A 272 8.44 11.52 -12.37
CA MET A 272 7.92 12.87 -12.64
C MET A 272 6.91 12.86 -13.79
N PHE A 273 7.16 12.09 -14.84
CA PHE A 273 6.24 11.93 -15.97
C PHE A 273 4.97 11.14 -15.61
N ARG A 274 5.04 10.23 -14.63
CA ARG A 274 3.89 9.43 -14.17
C ARG A 274 3.03 10.15 -13.13
N ALA A 275 3.65 10.96 -12.27
CA ALA A 275 2.95 11.67 -11.20
C ALA A 275 1.89 12.62 -11.77
N ARG A 276 0.71 12.68 -11.13
CA ARG A 276 -0.36 13.63 -11.45
C ARG A 276 -0.67 14.46 -10.22
N LEU A 277 -0.99 15.75 -10.37
CA LEU A 277 -1.54 16.50 -9.25
C LEU A 277 -3.02 16.13 -9.13
N VAL A 278 -3.47 15.76 -7.93
CA VAL A 278 -4.84 15.29 -7.70
C VAL A 278 -5.61 16.25 -6.79
N LYS A 279 -4.93 16.93 -5.87
CA LYS A 279 -5.49 17.99 -5.02
C LYS A 279 -4.38 18.96 -4.62
N GLY A 280 -4.73 20.24 -4.46
CA GLY A 280 -3.81 21.25 -3.97
C GLY A 280 -2.88 21.81 -5.04
N GLU A 281 -1.64 22.14 -4.68
CA GLU A 281 -0.64 22.70 -5.58
C GLU A 281 0.52 21.73 -5.89
N ARG A 282 1.16 21.91 -7.05
CA ARG A 282 2.39 21.20 -7.39
C ARG A 282 3.59 21.98 -6.84
N THR A 283 4.16 21.50 -5.75
CA THR A 283 5.34 22.10 -5.12
C THR A 283 6.65 21.45 -5.63
N ASN A 284 6.98 20.22 -5.21
CA ASN A 284 8.29 19.62 -5.47
C ASN A 284 8.27 18.34 -6.32
N LEU A 285 7.39 17.38 -6.01
CA LEU A 285 7.13 16.22 -6.90
C LEU A 285 6.44 16.65 -8.20
#